data_AF-W1DK81-F1
#
_entry.id   AF-W1DK81-F1
#
_cell.length_a   1.000
_cell.length_b   1.000
_cell.length_c   1.000
_cell.angle_alpha   90.00
_cell.angle_beta   90.00
_cell.angle_gamma   90.00
#
_symmetry.space_group_name_H-M   'P 1'
#
loop_
_entity.id
_entity.type
_entity.pdbx_description
1 polymer ?
#
loop_
_entity_poly.entity_id
_entity_poly.type
_entity_poly.pdbx_seq_one_letter_code
_entity_poly.pdbx_strand_id
1 'polypeptide(L)' 'MHLLAISRGHIFNDGNKRTALFITLLFLKRNGIILPANPDFVGMTVEAAAGQLTLEQIVARLRG' A
#
# COMPACT_ATOMS: atom_id res chain seq x y z
N MET A 1 -1.61 7.97 1.04
CA MET A 1 -0.37 8.59 0.50
C MET A 1 0.86 7.69 0.67
N HIS A 2 1.10 7.07 1.84
CA HIS A 2 2.29 6.22 2.11
C HIS A 2 2.57 5.15 1.05
N LEU A 3 1.55 4.38 0.64
CA LEU A 3 1.70 3.30 -0.35
C LEU A 3 2.31 3.79 -1.66
N LEU A 4 1.75 4.85 -2.26
CA LEU A 4 2.24 5.39 -3.53
C LEU A 4 3.64 6.01 -3.40
N ALA A 5 3.86 6.80 -2.35
CA ALA A 5 5.13 7.50 -2.15
C ALA A 5 6.30 6.51 -2.00
N ILE A 6 6.13 5.46 -1.21
CA ILE A 6 7.21 4.48 -0.97
C ILE A 6 7.33 3.52 -2.15
N SER A 7 6.23 3.02 -2.71
CA SER A 7 6.27 2.07 -3.82
C SER A 7 6.91 2.64 -5.08
N ARG A 8 6.69 3.93 -5.37
CA ARG A 8 7.18 4.60 -6.60
C ARG A 8 8.45 5.42 -6.38
N GLY A 9 8.78 5.73 -5.13
CA GLY A 9 9.93 6.57 -4.79
C GLY A 9 11.30 5.88 -4.87
N HIS A 10 11.34 4.55 -5.04
CA HIS A 10 12.59 3.77 -5.10
C HIS A 10 13.59 4.12 -3.97
N ILE A 11 13.08 4.30 -2.76
CA ILE A 11 13.84 4.80 -1.59
C ILE A 11 14.90 3.79 -1.13
N PHE A 12 14.61 2.49 -1.26
CA PHE A 12 15.50 1.40 -0.84
C PHE A 12 16.05 0.64 -2.06
N ASN A 13 17.24 0.03 -1.90
CA ASN A 13 17.84 -0.84 -2.92
C ASN A 13 16.93 -2.03 -3.29
N ASP A 14 16.23 -2.58 -2.31
CA ASP A 14 15.15 -3.55 -2.50
C ASP A 14 14.11 -3.38 -1.37
N GLY A 15 12.93 -3.96 -1.55
CA GLY A 15 11.91 -4.04 -0.51
C GLY A 15 10.87 -2.92 -0.55
N ASN A 16 10.98 -1.93 -1.45
CA ASN A 16 10.07 -0.77 -1.53
C ASN A 16 8.58 -1.16 -1.44
N LYS A 17 8.14 -2.14 -2.24
CA LYS A 17 6.75 -2.62 -2.25
C LYS A 17 6.33 -3.22 -0.91
N ARG A 18 7.17 -4.08 -0.32
CA ARG A 18 6.92 -4.68 1.01
C ARG A 18 6.82 -3.60 2.07
N THR A 19 7.77 -2.67 2.10
CA THR A 19 7.77 -1.55 3.04
C THR A 19 6.54 -0.66 2.85
N ALA A 20 6.15 -0.33 1.61
CA ALA A 20 4.99 0.48 1.32
C ALA A 20 3.69 -0.11 1.85
N LEU A 21 3.49 -1.42 1.63
CA LEU A 21 2.32 -2.13 2.15
C LEU A 21 2.30 -2.12 3.68
N PHE A 22 3.37 -2.58 4.33
CA PHE A 22 3.41 -2.68 5.79
C PHE A 22 3.32 -1.32 6.49
N ILE A 23 3.94 -0.28 5.95
CA ILE A 23 3.82 1.09 6.49
C ILE A 23 2.39 1.61 6.35
N THR A 24 1.72 1.31 5.23
CA THR A 24 0.31 1.70 5.03
C THR A 24 -0.61 1.01 6.04
N LEU A 25 -0.47 -0.30 6.22
CA LEU A 25 -1.24 -1.06 7.21
C LEU A 25 -0.91 -0.63 8.65
N LEU A 26 0.36 -0.37 8.96
CA LEU A 26 0.79 0.12 10.27
C LEU A 26 0.21 1.51 10.56
N PHE A 27 0.21 2.41 9.57
CA PHE A 27 -0.40 3.73 9.70
C PHE A 27 -1.89 3.62 10.04
N LEU A 28 -2.64 2.79 9.31
CA LEU A 28 -4.06 2.56 9.58
C LEU A 28 -4.28 1.98 10.98
N LYS A 29 -3.50 0.96 11.35
CA LYS A 29 -3.57 0.33 12.68
C LYS A 29 -3.33 1.34 13.81
N ARG A 30 -2.37 2.25 13.65
CA ARG A 30 -2.08 3.33 14.62
C ARG A 30 -3.21 4.34 14.76
N ASN A 31 -4.09 4.44 13.75
CA ASN A 31 -5.28 5.29 13.77
C ASN A 31 -6.56 4.50 14.12
N GLY A 32 -6.43 3.30 14.69
CA GLY A 32 -7.58 2.48 15.10
C GLY A 32 -8.28 1.72 13.97
N ILE A 33 -7.74 1.76 12.75
CA ILE A 33 -8.30 1.04 11.59
C ILE A 33 -7.51 -0.24 11.38
N ILE A 34 -8.09 -1.37 11.78
CA ILE A 34 -7.48 -2.70 11.63
C ILE A 34 -8.08 -3.36 10.41
N LEU A 35 -7.25 -3.58 9.38
CA LEU A 35 -7.64 -4.36 8.21
C LEU A 35 -7.28 -5.83 8.44
N PRO A 36 -8.17 -6.78 8.14
CA PRO A 36 -7.84 -8.20 8.17
C PRO A 36 -6.74 -8.50 7.14
N ALA A 37 -6.01 -9.59 7.37
CA ALA A 37 -5.05 -10.06 6.38
C ALA A 37 -5.79 -10.39 5.07
N ASN A 38 -5.38 -9.73 3.99
CA ASN A 38 -5.94 -9.94 2.66
C ASN A 38 -4.80 -10.13 1.64
N PRO A 39 -4.70 -11.29 0.97
CA PRO A 39 -3.68 -11.54 -0.05
C PRO A 39 -3.76 -10.55 -1.23
N ASP A 40 -4.94 -9.99 -1.52
CA ASP A 40 -5.15 -9.04 -2.61
C ASP A 40 -4.36 -7.74 -2.42
N PHE A 41 -3.99 -7.41 -1.17
CA PHE A 41 -3.15 -6.24 -0.90
C PHE A 41 -1.76 -6.36 -1.53
N VAL A 42 -1.26 -7.58 -1.74
CA VAL A 42 0.01 -7.80 -2.46
C VAL A 42 -0.15 -7.38 -3.92
N GLY A 43 -1.20 -7.88 -4.60
CA GLY A 43 -1.49 -7.53 -5.99
C GLY A 43 -1.74 -6.03 -6.18
N MET A 44 -2.56 -5.44 -5.32
CA MET A 44 -2.80 -3.99 -5.30
C MET A 44 -1.50 -3.19 -5.14
N THR A 45 -0.56 -3.65 -4.29
CA THR A 45 0.71 -2.94 -4.09
C THR A 45 1.60 -3.00 -5.34
N VAL A 46 1.58 -4.12 -6.08
CA VAL A 46 2.29 -4.27 -7.36
C VAL A 46 1.70 -3.33 -8.41
N GLU A 47 0.38 -3.34 -8.57
CA GLU A 47 -0.32 -2.46 -9.53
C GLU A 47 -0.09 -0.97 -9.22
N ALA A 48 -0.12 -0.60 -7.92
CA ALA A 48 0.18 0.76 -7.49
C ALA A 48 1.65 1.17 -7.76
N ALA A 49 2.60 0.25 -7.57
CA ALA A 49 4.01 0.50 -7.89
C ALA A 49 4.23 0.66 -9.41
N ALA A 50 3.48 -0.09 -10.23
CA ALA A 50 3.49 0.04 -11.69
C ALA A 50 2.76 1.30 -12.19
N GLY A 51 2.12 2.08 -11.31
CA GLY A 51 1.37 3.27 -11.67
C GLY A 51 0.03 2.98 -12.34
N GLN A 52 -0.50 1.76 -12.18
CA GLN A 52 -1.74 1.29 -12.80
C GLN A 52 -3.00 1.64 -11.98
N LEU A 53 -2.82 2.06 -10.73
CA LEU A 53 -3.91 2.45 -9.83
C LEU A 53 -3.85 3.94 -9.48
N THR A 54 -5.01 4.58 -9.50
CA THR A 54 -5.19 5.92 -8.92
C THR A 54 -5.25 5.83 -7.39
N LEU A 55 -5.10 6.97 -6.71
CA LEU A 55 -5.23 7.04 -5.26
C LEU A 55 -6.63 6.60 -4.81
N GLU A 56 -7.66 7.01 -5.54
CA GLU A 56 -9.06 6.70 -5.24
C GLU A 56 -9.33 5.19 -5.33
N GLN A 57 -8.77 4.52 -6.35
CA GLN A 57 -8.88 3.07 -6.51
C GLN A 57 -8.19 2.32 -5.36
N ILE A 58 -7.02 2.78 -4.92
CA ILE A 58 -6.31 2.21 -3.76
C ILE A 58 -7.15 2.40 -2.49
N VAL A 59 -7.70 3.60 -2.27
CA VAL A 59 -8.55 3.89 -1.10
C VAL A 59 -9.80 3.01 -1.10
N ALA A 60 -10.45 2.81 -2.24
CA ALA A 60 -11.61 1.93 -2.37
C ALA A 60 -11.26 0.49 -1.93
N ARG A 61 -10.18 -0.09 -2.45
CA ARG A 61 -9.75 -1.45 -2.07
C ARG A 61 -9.35 -1.58 -0.61
N LEU A 62 -8.85 -0.52 0.03
CA LEU A 62 -8.52 -0.52 1.46
C LEU A 62 -9.76 -0.43 2.37
N ARG A 63 -10.90 0.05 1.86
CA ARG A 63 -12.15 0.17 2.62
C ARG A 63 -13.01 -1.10 2.57
N GLY A 64 -12.78 -1.97 1.57
CA GLY A 64 -13.63 -3.13 1.27
C GLY A 64 -14.63 -2.77 0.19
#